data_AF-A0A7V9IHC9-F1
#
_entry.id   AF-A0A7V9IHC9-F1
#
_cell.length_a   1.000
_cell.length_b   1.000
_cell.length_c   1.000
_cell.angle_alpha   90.00
_cell.angle_beta   90.00
_cell.angle_gamma   90.00
#
_symmetry.space_group_name_H-M   'P 1'
#
loop_
_entity.id
_entity.type
_entity.pdbx_description
1 polymer ?
#
loop_
_entity_poly.entity_id
_entity_poly.type
_entity_poly.pdbx_seq_one_letter_code
_entity_poly.pdbx_strand_id
1 'polypeptide(L)'
;MAIVGDSQAHSLAINLPDGIESTFAVTDGSLDGCSVYDTGGVLSAGDFSYDFGICAGWQQRWTGVATDADVVLVVLGAWDVFDLELDGQRLAFGTQQWDAAFSEHVQQGVDAVVGGGARAAILEVPCHVYIPGANLIYTTIGPELLELV
;
A
#
# COMPACT_ATOMS: atom_id res chain seq x y z
N MET A 1 1.66 -16.85 6.81
CA MET A 1 1.39 -15.40 6.83
C MET A 1 1.27 -14.92 5.40
N ALA A 2 0.38 -13.98 5.12
CA ALA A 2 0.39 -13.27 3.85
C ALA A 2 0.75 -11.79 4.08
N ILE A 3 1.31 -11.15 3.06
CA ILE A 3 1.57 -9.71 3.05
C ILE A 3 0.77 -9.13 1.88
N VAL A 4 -0.05 -8.12 2.14
CA VAL A 4 -0.93 -7.48 1.16
C VAL A 4 -0.75 -5.96 1.22
N GLY A 5 -1.10 -5.28 0.14
CA GLY A 5 -0.86 -3.84 -0.02
C GLY A 5 -0.36 -3.52 -1.42
N ASP A 6 0.32 -2.39 -1.56
CA ASP A 6 0.93 -1.95 -2.80
C ASP A 6 2.34 -2.54 -3.03
N SER A 7 3.16 -1.87 -3.85
CA SER A 7 4.54 -2.25 -4.12
C SER A 7 5.45 -2.19 -2.89
N GLN A 8 5.08 -1.48 -1.83
CA GLN A 8 5.78 -1.53 -0.55
C GLN A 8 5.56 -2.88 0.16
N ALA A 9 4.34 -3.44 0.08
CA ALA A 9 4.09 -4.82 0.51
C ALA A 9 4.88 -5.83 -0.32
N HIS A 10 4.90 -5.69 -1.65
CA HIS A 10 5.70 -6.53 -2.53
C HIS A 10 7.18 -6.51 -2.13
N SER A 11 7.70 -5.30 -1.92
CA SER A 11 9.09 -5.09 -1.52
C SER A 11 9.42 -5.78 -0.19
N LEU A 12 8.50 -5.75 0.77
CA LEU A 12 8.67 -6.47 2.04
C LEU A 12 8.62 -7.99 1.84
N ALA A 13 7.72 -8.49 0.99
CA ALA A 13 7.56 -9.92 0.73
C ALA A 13 8.77 -10.57 0.04
N ILE A 14 9.53 -9.81 -0.76
CA ILE A 14 10.74 -10.32 -1.45
C ILE A 14 12.04 -10.01 -0.71
N ASN A 15 12.03 -9.08 0.26
CA ASN A 15 13.20 -8.70 1.07
C ASN A 15 13.03 -9.10 2.54
N LEU A 16 12.61 -10.34 2.76
CA LEU A 16 12.37 -10.87 4.09
C LEU A 16 13.67 -10.97 4.91
N PRO A 17 13.62 -10.71 6.23
CA PRO A 17 14.79 -10.89 7.09
C PRO A 17 15.15 -12.38 7.21
N ASP A 18 16.45 -12.67 7.22
CA ASP A 18 16.97 -14.03 7.41
C ASP A 18 16.34 -14.71 8.64
N GLY A 19 15.85 -15.94 8.47
CA GLY A 19 15.29 -16.76 9.54
C GLY A 19 13.78 -16.60 9.75
N ILE A 20 13.10 -15.67 9.07
CA ILE A 20 11.65 -15.52 9.19
C ILE A 20 10.89 -16.78 8.77
N GLU A 21 11.44 -17.54 7.83
CA GLU A 21 10.89 -18.77 7.28
C GLU A 21 10.77 -19.90 8.30
N SER A 22 11.54 -19.83 9.40
CA SER A 22 11.42 -20.76 10.53
C SER A 22 10.11 -20.59 11.30
N THR A 23 9.46 -19.43 11.15
CA THR A 23 8.21 -19.07 11.85
C THR A 23 7.05 -18.90 10.89
N PHE A 24 7.28 -18.31 9.71
CA PHE A 24 6.25 -17.96 8.75
C PHE A 24 6.58 -18.50 7.36
N ALA A 25 5.66 -19.31 6.79
CA ALA A 25 5.54 -19.42 5.35
C ALA A 25 4.89 -18.12 4.83
N VAL A 26 5.65 -17.29 4.12
CA VAL A 26 5.19 -15.99 3.63
C VAL A 26 4.64 -16.12 2.22
N THR A 27 3.43 -15.62 2.01
CA THR A 27 2.81 -15.47 0.69
C THR A 27 2.72 -13.99 0.33
N ASP A 28 3.10 -13.67 -0.90
CA ASP A 28 2.89 -12.34 -1.46
C ASP A 28 1.49 -12.22 -2.06
N GLY A 29 0.68 -11.36 -1.44
CA GLY A 29 -0.67 -10.99 -1.86
C GLY A 29 -0.79 -9.54 -2.33
N SER A 30 0.33 -8.84 -2.52
CA SER A 30 0.36 -7.44 -2.94
C SER A 30 -0.16 -7.23 -4.37
N LEU A 31 -0.55 -5.99 -4.64
CA LEU A 31 -0.99 -5.48 -5.94
C LEU A 31 -0.33 -4.12 -6.15
N ASP A 32 0.68 -4.07 -7.01
CA ASP A 32 1.44 -2.84 -7.25
C ASP A 32 0.56 -1.67 -7.66
N GLY A 33 0.76 -0.54 -7.00
CA GLY A 33 -0.02 0.67 -7.25
C GLY A 33 -1.40 0.72 -6.59
N CYS A 34 -1.78 -0.32 -5.86
CA CYS A 34 -3.10 -0.42 -5.27
C CYS A 34 -3.10 -0.14 -3.77
N SER A 35 -4.04 0.69 -3.33
CA SER A 35 -4.43 0.78 -1.92
C SER A 35 -5.76 0.03 -1.71
N VAL A 36 -6.60 0.50 -0.80
CA VAL A 36 -7.94 -0.03 -0.49
C VAL A 36 -9.02 0.52 -1.42
N TYR A 37 -8.68 0.69 -2.71
CA TYR A 37 -9.58 1.24 -3.72
C TYR A 37 -9.50 0.41 -5.01
N ASP A 38 -10.63 0.21 -5.68
CA ASP A 38 -10.76 -0.35 -7.03
C ASP A 38 -11.43 0.62 -8.02
N THR A 39 -11.72 1.84 -7.57
CA THR A 39 -12.32 2.91 -8.36
C THR A 39 -11.72 4.24 -7.96
N GLY A 40 -11.90 5.26 -8.81
CA GLY A 40 -11.32 6.57 -8.57
C GLY A 40 -9.81 6.58 -8.77
N GLY A 41 -9.13 7.51 -8.11
CA GLY A 41 -7.70 7.69 -8.30
C GLY A 41 -7.06 8.69 -7.35
N VAL A 42 -5.74 8.84 -7.46
CA VAL A 42 -5.01 9.89 -6.74
C VAL A 42 -4.84 11.13 -7.62
N LEU A 43 -4.90 12.28 -6.98
CA LEU A 43 -4.60 13.59 -7.56
C LEU A 43 -3.38 14.16 -6.86
N SER A 44 -2.44 14.69 -7.63
CA SER A 44 -1.28 15.40 -7.10
C SER A 44 -1.31 16.88 -7.50
N ALA A 45 -0.49 17.69 -6.84
CA ALA A 45 -0.27 19.08 -7.26
C ALA A 45 0.53 19.19 -8.58
N GLY A 46 1.22 18.13 -8.98
CA GLY A 46 1.89 18.03 -10.27
C GLY A 46 0.98 17.46 -11.35
N ASP A 47 1.48 17.38 -12.59
CA ASP A 47 0.81 16.72 -13.72
C ASP A 47 0.93 15.20 -13.61
N PHE A 48 0.40 14.66 -12.52
CA PHE A 48 0.34 13.23 -12.23
C PHE A 48 -1.02 12.89 -11.63
N SER A 49 -1.64 11.87 -12.21
CA SER A 49 -2.83 11.20 -11.71
C SER A 49 -2.65 9.69 -11.89
N TYR A 50 -3.32 8.92 -11.05
CA TYR A 50 -3.28 7.46 -11.09
C TYR A 50 -4.68 6.90 -10.88
N ASP A 51 -5.08 5.95 -11.70
CA ASP A 51 -6.42 5.34 -11.69
C ASP A 51 -6.38 4.00 -10.95
N PHE A 52 -7.20 3.86 -9.90
CA PHE A 52 -7.33 2.64 -9.10
C PHE A 52 -8.20 1.56 -9.77
N GLY A 53 -8.78 1.81 -10.94
CA GLY A 53 -9.50 0.81 -11.74
C GLY A 53 -8.64 -0.40 -12.09
N ILE A 54 -7.31 -0.27 -12.11
CA ILE A 54 -6.40 -1.41 -12.28
C ILE A 54 -6.43 -2.39 -11.09
N CYS A 55 -6.93 -1.94 -9.94
CA CYS A 55 -7.00 -2.67 -8.67
C CYS A 55 -8.32 -3.41 -8.50
N ALA A 56 -9.15 -3.47 -9.56
CA ALA A 56 -10.38 -4.24 -9.59
C ALA A 56 -10.12 -5.68 -9.12
N GLY A 57 -10.87 -6.09 -8.09
CA GLY A 57 -10.75 -7.42 -7.51
C GLY A 57 -9.82 -7.54 -6.29
N TRP A 58 -9.31 -6.43 -5.76
CA TRP A 58 -8.34 -6.46 -4.65
C TRP A 58 -8.92 -7.14 -3.40
N GLN A 59 -10.20 -6.92 -3.04
CA GLN A 59 -10.79 -7.58 -1.87
C GLN A 59 -10.80 -9.10 -2.04
N GLN A 60 -11.17 -9.61 -3.23
CA GLN A 60 -11.18 -11.05 -3.48
C GLN A 60 -9.77 -11.64 -3.46
N ARG A 61 -8.77 -10.88 -3.94
CA ARG A 61 -7.37 -11.26 -3.82
C ARG A 61 -6.95 -11.37 -2.34
N TRP A 62 -7.29 -10.38 -1.52
CA TRP A 62 -6.97 -10.36 -0.09
C TRP A 62 -7.67 -11.50 0.67
N THR A 63 -8.96 -11.71 0.43
CA THR A 63 -9.70 -12.85 0.99
C THR A 63 -9.07 -14.18 0.57
N GLY A 64 -8.69 -14.32 -0.71
CA GLY A 64 -8.10 -15.55 -1.24
C GLY A 64 -6.74 -15.89 -0.65
N VAL A 65 -5.89 -14.90 -0.34
CA VAL A 65 -4.61 -15.18 0.36
C VAL A 65 -4.82 -15.39 1.86
N ALA A 66 -5.88 -14.81 2.43
CA ALA A 66 -6.20 -14.97 3.84
C ALA A 66 -6.68 -16.39 4.19
N THR A 67 -7.25 -17.15 3.25
CA THR A 67 -7.70 -18.53 3.52
C THR A 67 -6.57 -19.49 3.92
N ASP A 68 -5.34 -19.20 3.49
CA ASP A 68 -4.17 -20.03 3.77
C ASP A 68 -3.21 -19.38 4.80
N ALA A 69 -3.64 -18.32 5.49
CA ALA A 69 -2.80 -17.55 6.40
C ALA A 69 -3.41 -17.40 7.81
N ASP A 70 -2.61 -17.58 8.86
CA ASP A 70 -3.04 -17.26 10.23
C ASP A 70 -3.14 -15.74 10.47
N VAL A 71 -2.26 -14.98 9.82
CA VAL A 71 -2.13 -13.53 9.90
C VAL A 71 -1.88 -12.98 8.50
N VAL A 72 -2.54 -11.88 8.18
CA VAL A 72 -2.26 -11.05 7.01
C VAL A 72 -1.71 -9.70 7.48
N LEU A 73 -0.51 -9.37 7.05
CA LEU A 73 0.10 -8.06 7.24
C LEU A 73 -0.35 -7.14 6.09
N VAL A 74 -1.19 -6.16 6.43
CA VAL A 74 -1.69 -5.14 5.52
C VAL A 74 -0.76 -3.95 5.55
N VAL A 75 -0.09 -3.67 4.43
CA VAL A 75 0.86 -2.55 4.28
C VAL A 75 0.22 -1.46 3.44
N LEU A 76 0.03 -0.28 4.02
CA LEU A 76 -0.65 0.86 3.39
C LEU A 76 0.11 2.16 3.63
N GLY A 77 -0.15 3.18 2.81
CA GLY A 77 0.28 4.56 3.04
C GLY A 77 1.08 5.21 1.92
N ALA A 78 1.54 4.48 0.89
CA ALA A 78 2.30 5.12 -0.20
C ALA A 78 1.39 5.97 -1.10
N TRP A 79 0.16 5.49 -1.34
CA TRP A 79 -0.88 6.18 -2.11
C TRP A 79 -1.85 6.97 -1.23
N ASP A 80 -1.83 6.75 0.08
CA ASP A 80 -2.81 7.28 1.03
C ASP A 80 -2.38 8.63 1.64
N VAL A 81 -1.56 9.38 0.91
CA VAL A 81 -1.12 10.75 1.26
C VAL A 81 -1.48 11.78 0.19
N PHE A 82 -2.19 11.33 -0.85
CA PHE A 82 -2.66 12.17 -1.95
C PHE A 82 -4.11 12.60 -1.74
N ASP A 83 -4.51 13.64 -2.46
CA ASP A 83 -5.92 13.89 -2.67
C ASP A 83 -6.51 12.73 -3.47
N LEU A 84 -7.76 12.39 -3.19
CA LEU A 84 -8.47 11.32 -3.91
C LEU A 84 -9.49 11.94 -4.85
N GLU A 85 -9.64 11.33 -6.02
CA GLU A 85 -10.86 11.43 -6.81
C GLU A 85 -11.67 10.16 -6.57
N LEU A 86 -12.86 10.26 -6.00
CA LEU A 86 -13.74 9.13 -5.72
C LEU A 86 -15.19 9.55 -6.03
N ASP A 87 -15.93 8.72 -6.77
CA ASP A 87 -17.30 9.02 -7.22
C ASP A 87 -17.46 10.39 -7.92
N GLY A 88 -16.42 10.83 -8.64
CA GLY A 88 -16.38 12.13 -9.31
C GLY A 88 -16.21 13.33 -8.36
N GLN A 89 -15.87 13.09 -7.10
CA GLN A 89 -15.56 14.12 -6.10
C GLN A 89 -14.08 14.10 -5.75
N ARG A 90 -13.50 15.29 -5.61
CA ARG A 90 -12.17 15.43 -5.01
C ARG A 90 -12.28 15.47 -3.49
N LEU A 91 -11.62 14.53 -2.83
CA LEU A 91 -11.41 14.52 -1.38
C LEU A 91 -9.99 15.00 -1.11
N ALA A 92 -9.85 16.16 -0.46
CA ALA A 92 -8.53 16.68 -0.12
C ALA A 92 -7.94 15.93 1.08
N PHE A 93 -6.66 15.55 1.00
CA PHE A 93 -5.96 14.83 2.06
C PHE A 93 -6.01 15.60 3.39
N GLY A 94 -6.20 14.87 4.50
CA GLY A 94 -6.29 15.43 5.85
C GLY A 94 -7.59 16.18 6.16
N THR A 95 -8.59 16.12 5.27
CA THR A 95 -9.95 16.57 5.58
C THR A 95 -10.77 15.44 6.20
N GLN A 96 -11.77 15.79 7.01
CA GLN A 96 -12.66 14.80 7.63
C GLN A 96 -13.34 13.87 6.62
N GLN A 97 -13.64 14.36 5.41
CA GLN A 97 -14.27 13.56 4.35
C GLN A 97 -13.30 12.51 3.79
N TRP A 98 -12.03 12.90 3.59
CA TRP A 98 -10.96 12.00 3.20
C TRP A 98 -10.70 10.94 4.30
N ASP A 99 -10.58 11.38 5.56
CA ASP A 99 -10.34 10.47 6.69
C ASP A 99 -11.46 9.43 6.84
N ALA A 100 -12.72 9.86 6.66
CA ALA A 100 -13.88 8.98 6.70
C ALA A 100 -13.87 7.97 5.55
N ALA A 101 -13.60 8.43 4.31
CA ALA A 101 -13.53 7.56 3.15
C ALA A 101 -12.40 6.53 3.30
N PHE A 102 -11.20 6.96 3.68
CA PHE A 102 -10.07 6.06 3.88
C PHE A 102 -10.35 5.04 5.00
N SER A 103 -10.88 5.49 6.15
CA SER A 103 -11.22 4.59 7.27
C SER A 103 -12.25 3.53 6.87
N GLU A 104 -13.26 3.91 6.08
CA GLU A 104 -14.27 2.97 5.57
C GLU A 104 -13.64 1.90 4.68
N HIS A 105 -12.76 2.29 3.75
CA HIS A 105 -12.12 1.37 2.83
C HIS A 105 -11.06 0.49 3.53
N VAL A 106 -10.33 1.02 4.51
CA VAL A 106 -9.46 0.22 5.38
C VAL A 106 -10.28 -0.83 6.13
N GLN A 107 -11.45 -0.47 6.65
CA GLN A 107 -12.35 -1.42 7.31
C GLN A 107 -12.81 -2.51 6.34
N GLN A 108 -13.14 -2.18 5.09
CA GLN A 108 -13.48 -3.20 4.07
C GLN A 108 -12.32 -4.16 3.81
N GLY A 109 -11.08 -3.68 3.82
CA GLY A 109 -9.89 -4.52 3.68
C GLY A 109 -9.67 -5.44 4.88
N VAL A 110 -9.88 -4.93 6.10
CA VAL A 110 -9.87 -5.74 7.33
C VAL A 110 -10.97 -6.80 7.26
N ASP A 111 -12.17 -6.45 6.83
CA ASP A 111 -13.29 -7.38 6.69
C ASP A 111 -13.00 -8.46 5.65
N ALA A 112 -12.33 -8.13 4.54
CA ALA A 112 -11.90 -9.09 3.52
C ALA A 112 -10.89 -10.11 4.07
N VAL A 113 -9.93 -9.64 4.88
CA VAL A 113 -8.93 -10.50 5.55
C VAL A 113 -9.59 -11.41 6.59
N VAL A 114 -10.42 -10.83 7.47
CA VAL A 114 -11.12 -11.58 8.53
C VAL A 114 -12.14 -12.57 7.93
N GLY A 115 -12.82 -12.18 6.84
CA GLY A 115 -13.72 -13.05 6.09
C GLY A 115 -13.02 -14.25 5.45
N GLY A 116 -11.72 -14.14 5.14
CA GLY A 116 -10.88 -15.26 4.73
C GLY A 116 -10.42 -16.17 5.88
N GLY A 117 -10.66 -15.78 7.15
CA GLY A 117 -10.32 -16.56 8.34
C GLY A 117 -9.01 -16.15 9.02
N ALA A 118 -8.29 -15.17 8.49
CA ALA A 118 -7.03 -14.69 9.03
C ALA A 118 -7.21 -13.53 10.03
N ARG A 119 -6.19 -13.27 10.85
CA ARG A 119 -6.09 -12.04 11.65
C ARG A 119 -5.45 -10.92 10.83
N ALA A 120 -6.00 -9.72 10.89
CA ALA A 120 -5.39 -8.55 10.27
C ALA A 120 -4.36 -7.90 11.21
N ALA A 121 -3.18 -7.60 10.68
CA ALA A 121 -2.19 -6.70 11.29
C ALA A 121 -1.92 -5.56 10.31
N ILE A 122 -2.02 -4.31 10.76
CA ILE A 122 -1.81 -3.14 9.91
C ILE A 122 -0.40 -2.60 10.17
N LEU A 123 0.33 -2.35 9.10
CA LEU A 123 1.62 -1.68 9.10
C LEU A 123 1.54 -0.48 8.17
N GLU A 124 1.70 0.71 8.75
CA GLU A 124 1.90 1.92 7.95
C GLU A 124 3.29 1.87 7.32
N VAL A 125 3.40 2.22 6.03
CA VAL A 125 4.69 2.44 5.38
C VAL A 125 5.46 3.56 6.10
N PRO A 126 6.80 3.53 6.09
CA PRO A 126 7.58 4.62 6.69
C PRO A 126 7.20 5.97 6.09
N CYS A 127 7.25 7.03 6.90
CA CYS A 127 6.91 8.39 6.46
C CYS A 127 7.59 8.75 5.14
N HIS A 128 6.81 8.87 4.08
CA HIS A 128 7.26 9.44 2.81
C HIS A 128 7.38 10.95 2.97
N VAL A 129 8.54 11.43 3.44
CA VAL A 129 8.81 12.87 3.50
C VAL A 129 9.02 13.37 2.08
N TYR A 130 7.98 13.93 1.47
CA TYR A 130 8.16 14.76 0.28
C TYR A 130 8.73 16.11 0.70
N ILE A 131 10.03 16.31 0.48
CA ILE A 131 10.65 17.64 0.57
C ILE A 131 10.63 18.22 -0.86
N PRO A 132 9.89 19.31 -1.14
CA PRO A 132 9.93 19.96 -2.45
C PRO A 132 11.38 20.25 -2.87
N GLY A 133 11.81 19.67 -4.00
CA GLY A 133 13.18 19.81 -4.51
C GLY A 133 14.19 18.77 -4.00
N ALA A 134 13.79 17.79 -3.17
CA ALA A 134 14.66 16.68 -2.81
C ALA A 134 14.85 15.72 -4.00
N ASN A 135 15.85 16.02 -4.80
CA ASN A 135 16.39 15.13 -5.84
C ASN A 135 17.32 14.08 -5.22
N LEU A 136 16.94 13.47 -4.08
CA LEU A 136 17.85 12.64 -3.26
C LEU A 136 18.60 11.58 -4.07
N ILE A 137 17.90 10.92 -5.00
CA ILE A 137 18.51 9.94 -5.91
C ILE A 137 19.55 10.59 -6.83
N TYR A 138 19.28 11.77 -7.39
CA TYR A 138 20.17 12.41 -8.36
C TYR A 138 21.29 13.26 -7.72
N THR A 139 21.06 13.84 -6.54
CA THR A 139 22.00 14.76 -5.90
C THR A 139 22.83 14.13 -4.80
N THR A 140 22.40 13.00 -4.26
CA THR A 140 23.05 12.37 -3.10
C THR A 140 23.38 10.91 -3.40
N ILE A 141 22.37 10.07 -3.64
CA ILE A 141 22.58 8.62 -3.79
C ILE A 141 23.35 8.29 -5.08
N GLY A 142 23.00 8.89 -6.22
CA GLY A 142 23.65 8.64 -7.50
C GLY A 142 25.14 8.99 -7.51
N PRO A 143 25.54 10.19 -7.05
CA PRO A 143 26.95 10.54 -6.87
C PRO A 143 27.70 9.61 -5.91
N GLU A 144 27.12 9.27 -4.75
CA GLU A 144 27.76 8.35 -3.78
C GLU A 144 27.95 6.95 -4.36
N LEU A 145 26.99 6.43 -5.13
CA LEU A 145 27.12 5.14 -5.81
C LEU A 145 28.19 5.14 -6.91
N LEU A 146 28.45 6.27 -7.56
CA LEU A 146 29.52 6.41 -8.55
C LEU A 146 30.91 6.48 -7.91
N GLU A 147 31.03 6.86 -6.63
CA GLU A 147 32.29 6.81 -5.89
C GLU A 147 32.65 5.40 -5.40
N LEU A 148 31.71 4.45 -5.50
CA LEU A 148 31.89 3.06 -5.10
C LEU A 148 32.38 2.13 -6.22
N VAL A 149 32.61 2.65 -7.43
CA VAL A 149 33.09 1.90 -8.62
C VAL A 149 34.42 2.42 -9.15
#